data_AF-A0A920VPQ2-F1
#
_entry.id   AF-A0A920VPQ2-F1
#
_cell.length_a   1.000
_cell.length_b   1.000
_cell.length_c   1.000
_cell.angle_alpha   90.00
_cell.angle_beta   90.00
_cell.angle_gamma   90.00
#
_symmetry.space_group_name_H-M   'P 1'
#
loop_
_entity.id
_entity.type
_entity.pdbx_description
1 polymer ?
#
loop_
_entity_poly.entity_id
_entity_poly.type
_entity_poly.pdbx_seq_one_letter_code
_entity_poly.pdbx_strand_id
1 'polypeptide(L)'
;MAPIQKMYQDGDVAIIHGVGYENSPRSHFRSMDIWHTCEPDTLGKEGWLARVIRDIDPHKENVITAVSMGPHFSRLGGPGIPVATVENIDS
;
A
#
# COMPACT_ATOMS: atom_id res chain seq x y z
N MET A 1 -22.76 -5.98 5.52
CA MET A 1 -21.63 -6.27 6.44
C MET A 1 -21.55 -7.73 6.90
N ALA A 2 -22.54 -8.59 6.65
CA ALA A 2 -22.55 -9.97 7.16
C ALA A 2 -21.25 -10.78 6.95
N PRO A 3 -20.53 -10.69 5.82
CA PRO A 3 -19.27 -11.42 5.64
C PRO A 3 -18.12 -10.93 6.55
N ILE A 4 -18.02 -9.61 6.77
CA ILE A 4 -16.94 -8.99 7.57
C ILE A 4 -17.26 -9.05 9.07
N GLN A 5 -18.54 -9.13 9.43
CA GLN A 5 -19.00 -9.12 10.82
C GLN A 5 -18.37 -10.24 11.66
N LYS A 6 -18.24 -11.45 11.10
CA LYS A 6 -17.62 -12.58 11.81
C LYS A 6 -16.15 -12.31 12.11
N MET A 7 -15.38 -11.87 11.11
CA MET A 7 -13.97 -11.51 11.29
C MET A 7 -13.79 -10.40 12.35
N TYR A 8 -14.71 -9.43 12.38
CA TYR A 8 -14.67 -8.36 13.38
C TYR A 8 -14.93 -8.89 14.79
N GLN A 9 -15.88 -9.82 14.95
CA GLN A 9 -16.16 -10.46 16.24
C GLN A 9 -15.01 -11.37 16.71
N ASP A 10 -14.35 -12.05 15.77
CA ASP A 10 -13.22 -12.94 16.03
C ASP A 10 -11.91 -12.16 16.31
N GLY A 11 -11.90 -10.84 16.10
CA GLY A 11 -10.75 -9.96 16.39
C GLY A 11 -9.75 -9.82 15.22
N ASP A 12 -10.07 -10.36 14.05
CA ASP A 12 -9.17 -10.39 12.89
C ASP A 12 -9.18 -9.08 12.07
N VAL A 13 -10.16 -8.20 12.29
CA VAL A 13 -10.28 -6.91 11.60
C VAL A 13 -10.66 -5.79 12.57
N ALA A 14 -10.22 -4.57 12.27
CA ALA A 14 -10.54 -3.36 13.02
C ALA A 14 -11.23 -2.30 12.15
N ILE A 15 -12.10 -1.50 12.75
CA ILE A 15 -12.69 -0.32 12.10
C ILE A 15 -11.92 0.90 12.58
N ILE A 16 -11.35 1.65 11.65
CA ILE A 16 -10.63 2.89 11.92
C ILE A 16 -11.51 4.06 11.44
N HIS A 17 -11.98 4.88 12.37
CA HIS A 17 -12.73 6.09 12.06
C HIS A 17 -11.78 7.26 11.74
N GLY A 18 -12.22 8.16 10.87
CA GLY A 18 -11.48 9.41 10.59
C GLY A 18 -10.27 9.25 9.68
N VAL A 19 -10.27 8.24 8.80
CA VAL A 19 -9.18 8.06 7.81
C VAL A 19 -9.21 9.22 6.81
N GLY A 20 -8.16 10.06 6.85
CA GLY A 20 -8.02 11.24 6.01
C GLY A 20 -6.79 12.07 6.42
N TYR A 21 -6.60 13.21 5.76
CA TYR A 21 -5.53 14.16 6.06
C TYR A 21 -6.02 15.59 5.86
N GLU A 22 -5.42 16.54 6.59
CA GLU A 22 -5.79 17.95 6.50
C GLU A 22 -5.66 18.49 5.08
N ASN A 23 -6.52 19.44 4.72
CA ASN A 23 -6.48 20.12 3.41
C ASN A 23 -6.49 19.17 2.20
N SER A 24 -7.18 18.02 2.32
CA SER A 24 -7.31 17.02 1.26
C SER A 24 -7.74 17.65 -0.08
N PRO A 25 -6.97 17.45 -1.17
CA PRO A 25 -7.30 18.02 -2.47
C PRO A 25 -8.49 17.32 -3.12
N ARG A 26 -9.18 18.04 -4.02
CA ARG A 26 -10.28 17.49 -4.82
C ARG A 26 -9.82 16.79 -6.11
N SER A 27 -8.52 16.75 -6.36
CA SER A 27 -7.94 16.09 -7.55
C SER A 27 -7.77 14.61 -7.29
N HIS A 28 -8.43 13.78 -8.10
CA HIS A 28 -8.28 12.32 -8.05
C HIS A 28 -6.81 11.89 -8.15
N PHE A 29 -6.07 12.44 -9.10
CA PHE A 29 -4.67 12.07 -9.32
C PHE A 29 -3.77 12.45 -8.15
N ARG A 30 -3.95 13.66 -7.58
CA ARG A 30 -3.14 14.08 -6.43
C ARG A 30 -3.50 13.27 -5.19
N SER A 31 -4.77 13.03 -4.93
CA SER A 31 -5.19 12.21 -3.78
C SER A 31 -4.63 10.79 -3.86
N MET A 32 -4.66 10.17 -5.03
CA MET A 32 -4.08 8.84 -5.26
C MET A 32 -2.57 8.83 -5.02
N ASP A 33 -1.85 9.85 -5.51
CA ASP A 33 -0.41 10.00 -5.28
C ASP A 33 -0.06 10.16 -3.78
N ILE A 34 -0.84 10.96 -3.04
CA ILE A 34 -0.68 11.11 -1.59
C ILE A 34 -0.87 9.78 -0.87
N TRP A 35 -1.92 9.01 -1.20
CA TRP A 35 -2.16 7.70 -0.60
C TRP A 35 -1.06 6.68 -0.91
N HIS A 36 -0.44 6.76 -2.09
CA HIS A 36 0.66 5.88 -2.47
C HIS A 36 1.99 6.27 -1.84
N THR A 37 2.24 7.55 -1.59
CA THR A 37 3.55 8.07 -1.12
C THR A 37 3.58 8.46 0.35
N CYS A 38 2.40 8.69 0.95
CA CYS A 38 2.19 9.36 2.23
C CYS A 38 2.76 10.79 2.29
N GLU A 39 2.79 11.52 1.17
CA GLU A 39 3.34 12.89 1.07
C GLU A 39 2.26 13.91 0.68
N PRO A 40 1.53 14.53 1.65
CA PRO A 40 0.44 15.46 1.38
C PRO A 40 0.92 16.82 0.84
N ASP A 41 2.05 17.31 1.34
CA ASP A 41 2.55 18.66 1.05
C ASP A 41 3.51 18.72 -0.13
N THR A 42 4.16 17.59 -0.44
CA THR A 42 5.18 17.51 -1.49
C THR A 42 4.89 16.38 -2.49
N LEU A 43 5.55 16.43 -3.64
CA LEU A 43 5.49 15.33 -4.61
C LEU A 43 6.40 14.20 -4.15
N GLY A 44 5.78 13.13 -3.65
CA GLY A 44 6.49 11.95 -3.19
C GLY A 44 7.19 11.22 -4.32
N LYS A 45 8.47 10.88 -4.10
CA LYS A 45 9.30 10.17 -5.09
C LYS A 45 9.18 8.65 -4.98
N GLU A 46 8.93 8.16 -3.77
CA GLU A 46 8.84 6.73 -3.44
C GLU A 46 7.52 6.43 -2.75
N GLY A 47 6.96 5.24 -2.97
CA GLY A 47 5.78 4.80 -2.24
C GLY A 47 6.11 4.44 -0.79
N TRP A 48 5.15 4.62 0.12
CA TRP A 48 5.39 4.36 1.53
C TRP A 48 5.66 2.88 1.81
N LEU A 49 4.97 1.96 1.12
CA LEU A 49 5.23 0.53 1.24
C LEU A 49 6.61 0.13 0.71
N ALA A 50 7.12 0.81 -0.33
CA ALA A 50 8.49 0.59 -0.80
C ALA A 50 9.49 0.90 0.34
N ARG A 51 9.30 2.03 1.04
CA ARG A 51 10.13 2.36 2.22
C ARG A 51 10.02 1.31 3.31
N VAL A 52 8.80 0.82 3.61
CA VAL A 52 8.60 -0.26 4.59
C VAL A 52 9.33 -1.53 4.19
N ILE A 53 9.27 -1.95 2.91
CA ILE A 53 9.97 -3.15 2.42
C ILE A 53 11.48 -3.02 2.64
N ARG A 54 12.04 -1.83 2.38
CA ARG A 54 13.46 -1.52 2.64
C ARG A 54 13.82 -1.65 4.12
N ASP A 55 12.93 -1.24 5.01
CA ASP A 55 13.18 -1.23 6.45
C ASP A 55 13.01 -2.63 7.08
N ILE A 56 12.08 -3.45 6.59
CA ILE A 56 11.85 -4.82 7.11
C ILE A 56 12.87 -5.83 6.59
N ASP A 57 13.47 -5.60 5.43
CA ASP A 57 14.48 -6.47 4.82
C ASP A 57 15.64 -5.64 4.22
N PRO A 58 16.44 -4.97 5.06
CA PRO A 58 17.49 -4.05 4.60
C PRO A 58 18.63 -4.76 3.87
N HIS A 59 18.84 -6.03 4.16
CA HIS A 59 19.90 -6.85 3.57
C HIS A 59 19.42 -7.71 2.39
N LYS A 60 18.11 -7.69 2.08
CA LYS A 60 17.49 -8.46 1.00
C LYS A 60 17.75 -9.97 1.16
N GLU A 61 17.66 -10.45 2.40
CA GLU A 61 17.84 -11.87 2.69
C GLU A 61 16.66 -12.69 2.19
N ASN A 62 15.47 -12.09 2.12
CA ASN A 62 14.31 -12.73 1.52
C ASN A 62 14.34 -12.55 0.01
N VAL A 63 14.21 -13.66 -0.72
CA VAL A 63 14.16 -13.67 -2.18
C VAL A 63 12.91 -12.94 -2.70
N ILE A 64 11.82 -12.96 -1.92
CA ILE A 64 10.55 -12.31 -2.21
C ILE A 64 10.05 -11.64 -0.93
N THR A 65 10.46 -10.40 -0.68
CA THR A 65 9.99 -9.62 0.48
C THR A 65 8.56 -9.10 0.28
N ALA A 66 8.15 -8.83 -0.96
CA ALA A 66 6.82 -8.32 -1.28
C ALA A 66 6.28 -8.86 -2.60
N VAL A 67 4.96 -9.05 -2.64
CA VAL A 67 4.20 -9.43 -3.82
C VAL A 67 3.07 -8.41 -4.03
N SER A 68 3.00 -7.88 -5.24
CA SER A 68 1.87 -7.07 -5.72
C SER A 68 0.88 -7.98 -6.41
N MET A 69 -0.41 -7.85 -6.10
CA MET A 69 -1.48 -8.61 -6.76
C MET A 69 -2.43 -7.65 -7.48
N GLY A 70 -2.75 -7.95 -8.73
CA GLY A 70 -3.65 -7.19 -9.58
C GLY A 70 -2.96 -6.35 -10.66
N PRO A 71 -3.76 -5.72 -11.54
CA PRO A 71 -3.29 -5.19 -12.83
C PRO A 71 -2.65 -3.80 -12.78
N HIS A 72 -2.49 -3.18 -11.60
CA HIS A 72 -2.04 -1.79 -11.50
C HIS A 72 -0.67 -1.68 -10.85
N PHE A 73 0.19 -0.90 -11.51
CA PHE A 73 1.55 -0.58 -11.11
C PHE A 73 1.54 0.08 -9.73
N SER A 74 1.94 -0.71 -8.74
CA SER A 74 2.03 -0.27 -7.37
C SER A 74 3.29 0.58 -7.20
N ARG A 75 3.20 1.70 -6.47
CA ARG A 75 4.41 2.37 -5.94
C ARG A 75 5.11 1.53 -4.84
N LEU A 76 4.84 0.21 -4.80
CA LEU A 76 5.58 -0.78 -4.02
C LEU A 76 7.01 -0.94 -4.55
N GLY A 77 7.20 -0.75 -5.86
CA GLY A 77 8.53 -0.75 -6.48
C GLY A 77 9.28 0.55 -6.23
N GLY A 78 10.55 0.45 -5.84
CA GLY A 78 11.46 1.57 -5.65
C GLY A 78 12.90 1.16 -5.97
N PRO A 79 13.85 2.11 -6.00
CA PRO A 79 15.26 1.80 -6.26
C PRO A 79 15.77 0.68 -5.34
N GLY A 80 16.17 -0.43 -5.95
CA GLY A 80 16.71 -1.58 -5.24
C GLY A 80 15.69 -2.49 -4.56
N ILE A 81 14.39 -2.30 -4.76
CA ILE A 81 13.34 -3.11 -4.12
C ILE A 81 12.65 -3.98 -5.16
N PRO A 82 12.97 -5.29 -5.21
CA PRO A 82 12.27 -6.21 -6.10
C PRO A 82 10.85 -6.46 -5.56
N VAL A 83 9.85 -6.30 -6.42
CA VAL A 83 8.47 -6.65 -6.11
C VAL A 83 7.96 -7.56 -7.22
N ALA A 84 7.58 -8.78 -6.87
CA ALA A 84 6.95 -9.70 -7.81
C ALA A 84 5.49 -9.27 -8.01
N THR A 85 5.00 -9.26 -9.25
CA THR A 85 3.61 -8.88 -9.55
C THR A 85 2.85 -10.05 -10.15
N VAL A 86 1.68 -10.35 -9.60
CA VAL A 86 0.72 -11.33 -10.11
C VAL A 86 -0.49 -10.56 -10.65
N GLU A 87 -0.62 -10.46 -11.96
CA GLU A 87 -1.63 -9.59 -12.59
C GLU A 87 -3.02 -10.22 -12.72
N ASN A 88 -3.08 -11.54 -12.91
CA ASN A 88 -4.33 -12.29 -13.05
C ASN A 88 -4.51 -13.25 -11.86
N ILE A 89 -5.59 -13.05 -11.10
CA ILE A 89 -5.97 -13.91 -9.97
C ILE A 89 -7.25 -14.71 -10.24
N ASP A 90 -7.85 -14.53 -11.41
CA ASP A 90 -9.01 -15.32 -11.82
C ASP A 90 -8.54 -16.73 -12.21
N SER A 91 -9.16 -17.73 -11.58
CA SER A 91 -8.95 -19.16 -11.86
C SER A 91 -9.97 -19.69 -12.86
#